data_AF-A0A382V700-F1
#
_entry.id   AF-A0A382V700-F1
#
_cell.length_a   1.000
_cell.length_b   1.000
_cell.length_c   1.000
_cell.angle_alpha   90.00
_cell.angle_beta   90.00
_cell.angle_gamma   90.00
#
_symmetry.space_group_name_H-M   'P 1'
#
loop_
_entity.id
_entity.type
_entity.pdbx_description
1 polymer ?
#
loop_
_entity_poly.entity_id
_entity_poly.type
_entity_poly.pdbx_seq_one_letter_code
_entity_poly.pdbx_strand_id
1 'polypeptide(L)'
;MALLGGLGEVDSAAPSDALWTLGRLVRGSPELTVHFDNGLAELEGRLRDDPAAAAFLDAFEDFLDRYGARGPNEWEMGCEVWGTNPALPLALIDRIRGAADDHAPGTRGARWAADREQAVAIARRRVRPHERWLFDRGLRCTVLRTRGRERCKTILVEAIHEGRLRLRELGRRLADRHPGVAPDDLLYVTLDEFALYRSAPDAFAVTVAERRAIREQLLELEPPFCFEGELPPVDQWHGATPRDESGGSKRVTAGQVLTGTGGSPGLVRGRARAVLDPSDP
;
A
#
# COMPACT_ATOMS: atom_id res chain seq x y z
N MET A 1 21.00 9.10 -4.01
CA MET A 1 20.67 8.35 -2.78
C MET A 1 21.75 7.34 -2.35
N ALA A 2 23.03 7.49 -2.73
CA ALA A 2 24.01 6.42 -2.48
C ALA A 2 24.30 6.15 -0.98
N LEU A 3 24.37 7.17 -0.14
CA LEU A 3 24.78 7.01 1.28
C LEU A 3 23.75 6.31 2.18
N LEU A 4 22.51 6.15 1.72
CA LEU A 4 21.39 5.55 2.47
C LEU A 4 20.73 4.39 1.71
N GLY A 5 21.39 3.85 0.68
CA GLY A 5 20.92 2.67 -0.05
C GLY A 5 21.11 1.39 0.75
N GLY A 6 20.16 0.45 0.65
CA GLY A 6 20.29 -0.89 1.23
C GLY A 6 20.60 -0.88 2.73
N LEU A 7 19.86 -0.07 3.52
CA LEU A 7 20.12 0.04 4.96
C LEU A 7 19.87 -1.26 5.71
N GLY A 8 18.97 -2.12 5.23
CA GLY A 8 18.45 -3.24 6.03
C GLY A 8 17.67 -2.78 7.25
N GLU A 9 16.93 -3.68 7.89
CA GLU A 9 16.12 -3.39 9.09
C GLU A 9 15.19 -2.18 8.89
N VAL A 10 14.60 -2.09 7.70
CA VAL A 10 13.59 -1.11 7.35
C VAL A 10 12.26 -1.86 7.25
N ASP A 11 11.41 -1.68 8.24
CA ASP A 11 10.14 -2.42 8.39
C ASP A 11 9.25 -2.34 7.15
N SER A 12 9.23 -1.19 6.47
CA SER A 12 8.43 -1.02 5.27
C SER A 12 8.90 -1.86 4.07
N ALA A 13 10.15 -2.33 4.09
CA ALA A 13 10.71 -3.20 3.07
C ALA A 13 10.47 -4.70 3.35
N ALA A 14 10.32 -5.11 4.61
CA ALA A 14 10.19 -6.51 5.01
C ALA A 14 9.05 -7.28 4.31
N PRO A 15 7.85 -6.69 4.08
CA PRO A 15 6.80 -7.40 3.34
C PRO A 15 7.19 -7.79 1.91
N SER A 16 8.11 -7.04 1.27
CA SER A 16 8.54 -7.34 -0.11
C SER A 16 9.32 -8.65 -0.18
N ASP A 17 10.13 -8.96 0.83
CA ASP A 17 10.87 -10.24 0.92
C ASP A 17 9.91 -11.42 1.16
N ALA A 18 8.89 -11.21 2.00
CA ALA A 18 7.88 -12.22 2.28
C ALA A 18 7.00 -12.52 1.05
N LEU A 19 6.52 -11.47 0.36
CA LEU A 19 5.82 -11.60 -0.92
C LEU A 19 6.69 -12.29 -1.99
N TRP A 20 7.98 -11.98 -2.04
CA TRP A 20 8.92 -12.67 -2.93
C TRP A 20 8.98 -14.16 -2.65
N THR A 21 9.12 -14.53 -1.37
CA THR A 21 9.18 -15.92 -0.92
C THR A 21 7.90 -16.68 -1.30
N LEU A 22 6.73 -16.10 -1.03
CA LEU A 22 5.43 -16.66 -1.44
C LEU A 22 5.35 -16.83 -2.97
N GLY A 23 5.79 -15.83 -3.74
CA GLY A 23 5.85 -15.93 -5.20
C GLY A 23 6.78 -17.03 -5.70
N ARG A 24 7.88 -17.32 -4.98
CA ARG A 24 8.76 -18.46 -5.30
C ARG A 24 8.14 -19.81 -4.94
N LEU A 25 7.36 -19.91 -3.86
CA LEU A 25 6.59 -21.12 -3.55
C LEU A 25 5.63 -21.45 -4.70
N VAL A 26 4.89 -20.45 -5.19
CA VAL A 26 3.99 -20.63 -6.35
C VAL A 26 4.78 -21.05 -7.59
N ARG A 27 5.87 -20.34 -7.92
CA ARG A 27 6.72 -20.66 -9.10
C ARG A 27 7.32 -22.08 -9.02
N GLY A 28 7.57 -22.59 -7.81
CA GLY A 28 8.16 -23.90 -7.56
C GLY A 28 7.17 -25.06 -7.57
N SER A 29 5.85 -24.81 -7.56
CA SER A 29 4.80 -25.83 -7.59
C SER A 29 3.96 -25.71 -8.86
N PRO A 30 3.93 -26.75 -9.71
CA PRO A 30 3.02 -26.82 -10.85
C PRO A 30 1.54 -26.69 -10.44
N GLU A 31 1.16 -27.30 -9.31
CA GLU A 31 -0.21 -27.31 -8.78
C GLU A 31 -0.65 -25.88 -8.41
N LEU A 32 0.17 -25.16 -7.62
CA LEU A 32 -0.09 -23.76 -7.30
C LEU A 32 -0.11 -22.89 -8.56
N THR A 33 0.82 -23.12 -9.49
CA THR A 33 0.89 -22.35 -10.74
C THR A 33 -0.41 -22.44 -11.53
N VAL A 34 -1.04 -23.63 -11.61
CA VAL A 34 -2.33 -23.81 -12.28
C VAL A 34 -3.43 -22.95 -11.64
N HIS A 35 -3.49 -22.88 -10.30
CA HIS A 35 -4.49 -22.05 -9.62
C HIS A 35 -4.38 -20.57 -9.98
N PHE A 36 -3.14 -20.05 -10.02
CA PHE A 36 -2.85 -18.66 -10.36
C PHE A 36 -3.06 -18.38 -11.86
N ASP A 37 -2.69 -19.31 -12.75
CA ASP A 37 -2.87 -19.18 -14.20
C ASP A 37 -4.36 -19.17 -14.60
N ASN A 38 -5.24 -19.77 -13.79
CA ASN A 38 -6.69 -19.72 -13.94
C ASN A 38 -7.32 -18.37 -13.50
N GLY A 39 -6.52 -17.38 -13.13
CA GLY A 39 -6.95 -16.03 -12.79
C GLY A 39 -7.16 -15.78 -11.30
N LEU A 40 -7.39 -14.52 -10.92
CA LEU A 40 -7.43 -14.10 -9.50
C LEU A 40 -8.82 -14.22 -8.85
N ALA A 41 -9.89 -14.23 -9.65
CA ALA A 41 -11.25 -14.39 -9.13
C ALA A 41 -11.37 -15.70 -8.36
N GLU A 42 -11.90 -15.67 -7.13
CA GLU A 42 -12.06 -16.84 -6.25
C GLU A 42 -10.76 -17.65 -5.99
N LEU A 43 -9.58 -17.06 -6.23
CA LEU A 43 -8.29 -17.76 -6.09
C LEU A 43 -8.08 -18.29 -4.67
N GLU A 44 -8.40 -17.49 -3.67
CA GLU A 44 -8.28 -17.89 -2.25
C GLU A 44 -9.11 -19.14 -1.94
N GLY A 45 -10.35 -19.21 -2.45
CA GLY A 45 -11.21 -20.38 -2.28
C GLY A 45 -10.63 -21.63 -2.94
N ARG A 46 -10.17 -21.51 -4.20
CA ARG A 46 -9.54 -22.63 -4.92
C ARG A 46 -8.29 -23.16 -4.23
N LEU A 47 -7.48 -22.26 -3.65
CA LEU A 47 -6.31 -22.65 -2.89
C LEU A 47 -6.72 -23.41 -1.61
N ARG A 48 -7.73 -22.90 -0.86
CA ARG A 48 -8.22 -23.57 0.36
C ARG A 48 -8.82 -24.95 0.11
N ASP A 49 -9.43 -25.16 -1.05
CA ASP A 49 -10.03 -26.45 -1.43
C ASP A 49 -9.00 -27.49 -1.92
N ASP A 50 -7.74 -27.08 -2.14
CA ASP A 50 -6.67 -27.96 -2.62
C ASP A 50 -5.67 -28.32 -1.50
N PRO A 51 -5.63 -29.59 -1.05
CA PRO A 51 -4.65 -30.05 -0.06
C PRO A 51 -3.20 -29.81 -0.48
N ALA A 52 -2.89 -29.75 -1.78
CA ALA A 52 -1.55 -29.46 -2.27
C ALA A 52 -1.10 -28.02 -1.95
N ALA A 53 -2.04 -27.11 -1.68
CA ALA A 53 -1.76 -25.72 -1.34
C ALA A 53 -1.54 -25.48 0.16
N ALA A 54 -1.68 -26.51 1.02
CA ALA A 54 -1.61 -26.35 2.49
C ALA A 54 -0.35 -25.60 2.96
N ALA A 55 0.84 -25.98 2.48
CA ALA A 55 2.08 -25.31 2.88
C ALA A 55 2.18 -23.85 2.40
N PHE A 56 1.55 -23.52 1.26
CA PHE A 56 1.44 -22.14 0.81
C PHE A 56 0.46 -21.35 1.68
N LEU A 57 -0.69 -21.94 2.01
CA LEU A 57 -1.69 -21.32 2.88
C LEU A 57 -1.14 -21.04 4.27
N ASP A 58 -0.41 -21.98 4.88
CA ASP A 58 0.26 -21.77 6.17
C ASP A 58 1.22 -20.57 6.10
N ALA A 59 2.06 -20.50 5.05
CA ALA A 59 2.99 -19.39 4.86
C ALA A 59 2.28 -18.06 4.55
N PHE A 60 1.12 -18.12 3.88
CA PHE A 60 0.31 -16.96 3.54
C PHE A 60 -0.46 -16.42 4.75
N GLU A 61 -0.99 -17.29 5.61
CA GLU A 61 -1.57 -16.91 6.90
C GLU A 61 -0.52 -16.25 7.80
N ASP A 62 0.68 -16.84 7.90
CA ASP A 62 1.84 -16.24 8.58
C ASP A 62 2.18 -14.83 8.04
N PHE A 63 2.04 -14.62 6.74
CA PHE A 63 2.24 -13.33 6.10
C PHE A 63 1.14 -12.33 6.48
N LEU A 64 -0.13 -12.75 6.48
CA LEU A 64 -1.26 -11.90 6.85
C LEU A 64 -1.21 -11.54 8.34
N ASP A 65 -0.81 -12.45 9.22
CA ASP A 65 -0.66 -12.17 10.65
C ASP A 65 0.41 -11.10 10.91
N ARG A 66 1.51 -11.13 10.16
CA ARG A 66 2.63 -10.18 10.35
C ARG A 66 2.44 -8.87 9.61
N TYR A 67 1.78 -8.89 8.45
CA TYR A 67 1.74 -7.77 7.52
C TYR A 67 0.34 -7.37 7.07
N GLY A 68 -0.71 -7.99 7.59
CA GLY A 68 -2.10 -7.77 7.20
C GLY A 68 -2.58 -6.33 7.39
N ALA A 69 -1.94 -5.58 8.29
CA ALA A 69 -2.21 -4.15 8.50
C ALA A 69 -1.88 -3.27 7.28
N ARG A 70 -1.05 -3.77 6.35
CA ARG A 70 -0.52 -3.03 5.21
C ARG A 70 -1.45 -3.14 4.01
N GLY A 71 -1.47 -2.10 3.19
CA GLY A 71 -2.28 -2.07 1.98
C GLY A 71 -2.44 -0.66 1.41
N PRO A 72 -3.18 -0.51 0.31
CA PRO A 72 -3.60 0.80 -0.18
C PRO A 72 -4.35 1.56 0.92
N ASN A 73 -4.11 2.87 1.04
CA ASN A 73 -4.80 3.74 2.02
C ASN A 73 -4.81 3.20 3.46
N GLU A 74 -3.71 2.53 3.87
CA GLU A 74 -3.58 1.85 5.17
C GLU A 74 -3.84 2.73 6.41
N TRP A 75 -3.81 4.06 6.27
CA TRP A 75 -4.11 5.04 7.31
C TRP A 75 -5.61 5.24 7.60
N GLU A 76 -6.49 4.80 6.70
CA GLU A 76 -7.94 4.91 6.88
C GLU A 76 -8.51 3.58 7.37
N MET A 77 -9.21 3.58 8.51
CA MET A 77 -9.77 2.36 9.10
C MET A 77 -10.87 1.75 8.22
N GLY A 78 -11.57 2.54 7.40
CA GLY A 78 -12.61 2.07 6.49
C GLY A 78 -12.09 1.41 5.21
N CYS A 79 -10.80 1.56 4.88
CA CYS A 79 -10.21 0.96 3.69
C CYS A 79 -9.82 -0.50 3.90
N GLU A 80 -9.90 -1.27 2.81
CA GLU A 80 -9.40 -2.64 2.76
C GLU A 80 -7.87 -2.67 2.73
N VAL A 81 -7.30 -3.59 3.49
CA VAL A 81 -5.86 -3.90 3.56
C VAL A 81 -5.66 -5.39 3.35
N TRP A 82 -4.42 -5.86 3.30
CA TRP A 82 -4.12 -7.26 3.02
C TRP A 82 -4.81 -8.23 3.98
N GLY A 83 -4.88 -7.90 5.27
CA GLY A 83 -5.52 -8.75 6.29
C GLY A 83 -7.05 -8.75 6.23
N THR A 84 -7.69 -7.74 5.62
CA THR A 84 -9.16 -7.68 5.48
C THR A 84 -9.64 -8.08 4.09
N ASN A 85 -8.76 -8.01 3.09
CA ASN A 85 -8.97 -8.48 1.73
C ASN A 85 -7.72 -9.20 1.20
N PRO A 86 -7.61 -10.53 1.38
CA PRO A 86 -6.46 -11.32 0.95
C PRO A 86 -6.28 -11.41 -0.58
N ALA A 87 -7.27 -11.01 -1.38
CA ALA A 87 -7.12 -10.92 -2.83
C ALA A 87 -6.04 -9.88 -3.22
N LEU A 88 -5.85 -8.82 -2.41
CA LEU A 88 -4.86 -7.78 -2.66
C LEU A 88 -3.42 -8.32 -2.67
N PRO A 89 -2.91 -9.01 -1.62
CA PRO A 89 -1.58 -9.60 -1.65
C PRO A 89 -1.48 -10.79 -2.62
N LEU A 90 -2.55 -11.55 -2.87
CA LEU A 90 -2.55 -12.62 -3.89
C LEU A 90 -2.30 -12.06 -5.30
N ALA A 91 -2.89 -10.91 -5.64
CA ALA A 91 -2.62 -10.21 -6.90
C ALA A 91 -1.14 -9.80 -7.01
N LEU A 92 -0.51 -9.35 -5.92
CA LEU A 92 0.91 -9.03 -5.90
C LEU A 92 1.78 -10.28 -6.09
N ILE A 93 1.43 -11.39 -5.42
CA ILE A 93 2.13 -12.68 -5.54
C ILE A 93 2.07 -13.19 -6.99
N ASP A 94 0.91 -13.08 -7.65
CA ASP A 94 0.74 -13.46 -9.06
C ASP A 94 1.70 -12.70 -10.00
N ARG A 95 1.98 -11.42 -9.72
CA ARG A 95 2.94 -10.65 -10.51
C ARG A 95 4.38 -11.02 -10.15
N ILE A 96 4.66 -11.19 -8.86
CA ILE A 96 6.01 -11.44 -8.36
C ILE A 96 6.49 -12.85 -8.76
N ARG A 97 5.63 -13.87 -8.85
CA ARG A 97 6.02 -15.23 -9.27
C ARG A 97 6.61 -15.27 -10.69
N GLY A 98 6.20 -14.35 -11.57
CA GLY A 98 6.72 -14.23 -12.94
C GLY A 98 8.03 -13.45 -13.06
N ALA A 99 8.48 -12.77 -12.00
CA ALA A 99 9.69 -11.94 -12.04
C ALA A 99 10.98 -12.80 -12.07
N ALA A 100 11.98 -12.31 -12.82
CA ALA A 100 13.32 -12.91 -12.89
C ALA A 100 14.07 -12.75 -11.56
N ASP A 101 14.98 -13.68 -11.26
CA ASP A 101 15.57 -13.81 -9.92
C ASP A 101 16.50 -12.65 -9.52
N ASP A 102 16.97 -11.84 -10.48
CA ASP A 102 17.70 -10.60 -10.22
C ASP A 102 16.83 -9.47 -9.66
N HIS A 103 15.50 -9.61 -9.74
CA HIS A 103 14.54 -8.73 -9.07
C HIS A 103 14.32 -9.06 -7.59
N ALA A 104 14.88 -10.16 -7.07
CA ALA A 104 14.77 -10.52 -5.66
C ALA A 104 15.17 -9.32 -4.77
N PRO A 105 14.35 -8.95 -3.76
CA PRO A 105 14.63 -7.76 -2.96
C PRO A 105 15.98 -7.88 -2.22
N GLY A 106 16.34 -9.08 -1.74
CA GLY A 106 17.67 -9.37 -1.19
C GLY A 106 18.83 -9.10 -2.16
N THR A 107 18.73 -9.50 -3.43
CA THR A 107 19.76 -9.26 -4.46
C THR A 107 19.95 -7.76 -4.71
N ARG A 108 18.85 -7.02 -4.89
CA ARG A 108 18.89 -5.57 -5.09
C ARG A 108 19.37 -4.83 -3.85
N GLY A 109 18.94 -5.27 -2.67
CA GLY A 109 19.37 -4.75 -1.37
C GLY A 109 20.87 -4.91 -1.16
N ALA A 110 21.44 -6.08 -1.47
CA ALA A 110 22.88 -6.33 -1.39
C ALA A 110 23.68 -5.41 -2.32
N ARG A 111 23.22 -5.22 -3.56
CA ARG A 111 23.83 -4.27 -4.50
C ARG A 111 23.83 -2.85 -3.94
N TRP A 112 22.69 -2.38 -3.43
CA TRP A 112 22.60 -1.03 -2.86
C TRP A 112 23.42 -0.85 -1.58
N ALA A 113 23.56 -1.91 -0.77
CA ALA A 113 24.42 -1.89 0.40
C ALA A 113 25.90 -1.73 0.02
N ALA A 114 26.35 -2.46 -1.02
CA ALA A 114 27.71 -2.32 -1.55
C ALA A 114 27.96 -0.91 -2.13
N ASP A 115 27.02 -0.40 -2.93
CA ASP A 115 27.10 0.97 -3.49
C ASP A 115 27.16 2.01 -2.36
N ARG A 116 26.40 1.81 -1.28
CA ARG A 116 26.41 2.66 -0.09
C ARG A 116 27.78 2.64 0.59
N GLU A 117 28.35 1.46 0.84
CA GLU A 117 29.62 1.32 1.53
C GLU A 117 30.76 2.01 0.77
N GLN A 118 30.79 1.84 -0.55
CA GLN A 118 31.71 2.54 -1.41
C GLN A 118 31.50 4.06 -1.35
N ALA A 119 30.25 4.52 -1.47
CA ALA A 119 29.92 5.95 -1.42
C ALA A 119 30.28 6.58 -0.07
N VAL A 120 30.03 5.89 1.04
CA VAL A 120 30.41 6.31 2.39
C VAL A 120 31.92 6.42 2.52
N ALA A 121 32.68 5.42 2.04
CA ALA A 121 34.14 5.46 2.09
C ALA A 121 34.71 6.63 1.28
N ILE A 122 34.17 6.89 0.09
CA ILE A 122 34.57 8.02 -0.76
C ILE A 122 34.24 9.36 -0.09
N ALA A 123 33.01 9.52 0.42
CA ALA A 123 32.57 10.74 1.09
C ALA A 123 33.44 11.02 2.32
N ARG A 124 33.65 10.00 3.16
CA ARG A 124 34.47 10.10 4.38
C ARG A 124 35.93 10.48 4.09
N ARG A 125 36.52 9.97 2.99
CA ARG A 125 37.89 10.33 2.57
C ARG A 125 38.04 11.80 2.21
N ARG A 126 36.97 12.45 1.74
CA ARG A 126 36.95 13.89 1.40
C ARG A 126 36.81 14.80 2.62
N VAL A 127 36.46 14.25 3.78
CA VAL A 127 36.35 15.00 5.05
C VAL A 127 37.72 15.08 5.73
N ARG A 128 38.05 16.27 6.28
CA ARG A 128 39.31 16.51 7.00
C ARG A 128 39.43 15.53 8.18
N PRO A 129 40.62 14.97 8.47
CA PRO A 129 40.76 13.93 9.49
C PRO A 129 40.16 14.26 10.86
N HIS A 130 40.31 15.50 11.34
CA HIS A 130 39.78 15.96 12.63
C HIS A 130 38.26 16.20 12.64
N GLU A 131 37.60 16.24 11.47
CA GLU A 131 36.14 16.42 11.34
C GLU A 131 35.41 15.11 11.03
N ARG A 132 36.14 14.01 10.76
CA ARG A 132 35.54 12.71 10.38
C ARG A 132 34.59 12.16 11.44
N TRP A 133 34.84 12.45 12.71
CA TRP A 133 33.94 12.04 13.80
C TRP A 133 32.55 12.66 13.65
N LEU A 134 32.45 13.90 13.15
CA LEU A 134 31.18 14.59 12.95
C LEU A 134 30.43 13.98 11.76
N PHE A 135 31.14 13.66 10.68
CA PHE A 135 30.57 12.92 9.55
C PHE A 135 30.04 11.54 9.98
N ASP A 136 30.85 10.77 10.71
CA ASP A 136 30.49 9.43 11.18
C ASP A 136 29.29 9.49 12.13
N ARG A 137 29.26 10.48 13.04
CA ARG A 137 28.11 10.73 13.92
C ARG A 137 26.86 11.10 13.13
N GLY A 138 26.98 12.01 12.16
CA GLY A 138 25.88 12.41 11.28
C GLY A 138 25.30 11.23 10.52
N LEU A 139 26.15 10.42 9.88
CA LEU A 139 25.73 9.23 9.15
C LEU A 139 25.00 8.23 10.06
N ARG A 140 25.54 7.94 11.25
CA ARG A 140 24.88 7.05 12.23
C ARG A 140 23.52 7.57 12.65
N CYS A 141 23.42 8.86 13.00
CA CYS A 141 22.15 9.49 13.34
C CYS A 141 21.14 9.39 12.20
N THR A 142 21.56 9.67 10.96
CA THR A 142 20.68 9.59 9.79
C THR A 142 20.17 8.17 9.57
N VAL A 143 21.04 7.16 9.61
CA VAL A 143 20.63 5.75 9.46
C VAL A 143 19.63 5.35 10.54
N LEU A 144 19.93 5.66 11.80
CA LEU A 144 19.06 5.35 12.93
C LEU A 144 17.69 6.02 12.79
N ARG A 145 17.65 7.31 12.44
CA ARG A 145 16.41 8.07 12.32
C ARG A 145 15.58 7.67 11.10
N THR A 146 16.22 7.30 9.99
CA THR A 146 15.51 6.75 8.83
C THR A 146 14.80 5.45 9.19
N ARG A 147 15.49 4.50 9.83
CA ARG A 147 14.85 3.25 10.31
C ARG A 147 13.76 3.53 11.34
N GLY A 148 14.04 4.41 12.31
CA GLY A 148 13.07 4.81 13.33
C GLY A 148 11.80 5.44 12.76
N ARG A 149 11.91 6.21 11.66
CA ARG A 149 10.75 6.77 10.96
C ARG A 149 9.86 5.67 10.38
N GLU A 150 10.45 4.68 9.71
CA GLU A 150 9.71 3.56 9.12
C GLU A 150 9.10 2.65 10.20
N ARG A 151 9.80 2.44 11.32
CA ARG A 151 9.27 1.74 12.50
C ARG A 151 8.08 2.48 13.09
N CYS A 152 8.19 3.80 13.26
CA CYS A 152 7.10 4.63 13.78
C CYS A 152 5.85 4.53 12.90
N LYS A 153 6.02 4.65 11.58
CA LYS A 153 4.93 4.43 10.62
C LYS A 153 4.29 3.05 10.81
N THR A 154 5.09 2.00 10.88
CA THR A 154 4.61 0.61 11.00
C THR A 154 3.76 0.42 12.26
N ILE A 155 4.25 0.89 13.41
CA ILE A 155 3.51 0.85 14.69
C ILE A 155 2.16 1.58 14.60
N LEU A 156 2.13 2.75 13.96
CA LEU A 156 0.89 3.51 13.79
C LEU A 156 -0.11 2.79 12.89
N VAL A 157 0.35 2.19 11.79
CA VAL A 157 -0.50 1.42 10.87
C VAL A 157 -1.04 0.15 11.54
N GLU A 158 -0.24 -0.53 12.35
CA GLU A 158 -0.70 -1.68 13.16
C GLU A 158 -1.78 -1.25 14.18
N ALA A 159 -1.59 -0.14 14.88
CA ALA A 159 -2.60 0.40 15.80
C ALA A 159 -3.91 0.80 15.08
N ILE A 160 -3.81 1.36 13.87
CA ILE A 160 -4.97 1.65 13.02
C ILE A 160 -5.67 0.36 12.61
N HIS A 161 -4.92 -0.69 12.28
CA HIS A 161 -5.47 -1.97 11.89
C HIS A 161 -6.25 -2.65 13.02
N GLU A 162 -5.76 -2.58 14.26
CA GLU A 162 -6.52 -3.01 15.44
C GLU A 162 -7.87 -2.28 15.55
N GLY A 163 -7.89 -0.97 15.31
CA GLY A 163 -9.11 -0.19 15.23
C GLY A 163 -10.04 -0.65 14.11
N ARG A 164 -9.49 -0.87 12.90
CA ARG A 164 -10.19 -1.39 11.72
C ARG A 164 -10.90 -2.71 12.02
N LEU A 165 -10.19 -3.68 12.58
CA LEU A 165 -10.77 -5.00 12.90
C LEU A 165 -11.91 -4.89 13.92
N ARG A 166 -11.75 -4.04 14.94
CA ARG A 166 -12.78 -3.80 15.96
C ARG A 166 -14.02 -3.10 15.39
N LEU A 167 -13.83 -2.10 14.51
CA LEU A 167 -14.94 -1.42 13.84
C LEU A 167 -15.71 -2.37 12.92
N ARG A 168 -15.02 -3.23 12.16
CA ARG A 168 -15.64 -4.24 11.31
C ARG A 168 -16.48 -5.23 12.13
N GLU A 169 -15.92 -5.77 13.21
CA GLU A 169 -16.65 -6.70 14.06
C GLU A 169 -17.85 -6.03 14.74
N LEU A 170 -17.70 -4.78 15.19
CA LEU A 170 -18.80 -4.02 15.76
C LEU A 170 -19.91 -3.76 14.73
N GLY A 171 -19.55 -3.33 13.52
CA GLY A 171 -20.49 -3.11 12.42
C GLY A 171 -21.23 -4.39 12.04
N ARG A 172 -20.52 -5.51 11.92
CA ARG A 172 -21.11 -6.85 11.70
C ARG A 172 -22.14 -7.21 12.78
N ARG A 173 -21.79 -7.04 14.05
CA ARG A 173 -22.71 -7.32 15.18
C ARG A 173 -23.93 -6.40 15.22
N LEU A 174 -23.80 -5.16 14.74
CA LEU A 174 -24.93 -4.24 14.61
C LEU A 174 -25.86 -4.70 13.48
N ALA A 175 -25.31 -5.02 12.30
CA ALA A 175 -26.08 -5.57 11.18
C ALA A 175 -26.83 -6.85 11.56
N ASP A 176 -26.19 -7.78 12.29
CA ASP A 176 -26.83 -9.02 12.76
C ASP A 176 -28.06 -8.76 13.65
N ARG A 177 -28.08 -7.64 14.39
CA ARG A 177 -29.17 -7.27 15.31
C ARG A 177 -30.23 -6.37 14.66
N HIS A 178 -29.89 -5.74 13.55
CA HIS A 178 -30.70 -4.72 12.89
C HIS A 178 -30.71 -5.00 11.38
N PRO A 179 -31.72 -5.73 10.85
CA PRO A 179 -31.74 -6.20 9.47
C PRO A 179 -31.64 -5.12 8.38
N GLY A 180 -31.92 -3.85 8.72
CA GLY A 180 -31.80 -2.71 7.81
C GLY A 180 -30.42 -2.03 7.80
N VAL A 181 -29.46 -2.52 8.58
CA VAL A 181 -28.14 -1.91 8.78
C VAL A 181 -27.09 -2.73 8.06
N ALA A 182 -26.29 -2.08 7.21
CA ALA A 182 -25.15 -2.73 6.57
C ALA A 182 -23.94 -2.78 7.54
N PRO A 183 -23.07 -3.80 7.45
CA PRO A 183 -21.90 -3.92 8.33
C PRO A 183 -20.93 -2.73 8.27
N ASP A 184 -20.90 -1.98 7.17
CA ASP A 184 -20.02 -0.83 6.95
C ASP A 184 -20.70 0.52 7.21
N ASP A 185 -21.99 0.55 7.56
CA ASP A 185 -22.72 1.80 7.87
C ASP A 185 -22.09 2.59 9.02
N LEU A 186 -21.46 1.88 9.97
CA LEU A 186 -20.73 2.48 11.08
C LEU A 186 -19.59 3.42 10.61
N LEU A 187 -19.04 3.22 9.41
CA LEU A 187 -17.99 4.08 8.85
C LEU A 187 -18.50 5.47 8.45
N TYR A 188 -19.82 5.64 8.35
CA TYR A 188 -20.48 6.89 8.00
C TYR A 188 -21.05 7.61 9.23
N VAL A 189 -20.72 7.16 10.43
CA VAL A 189 -21.19 7.71 11.70
C VAL A 189 -20.02 8.38 12.42
N THR A 190 -20.21 9.63 12.86
CA THR A 190 -19.17 10.35 13.61
C THR A 190 -19.04 9.82 15.04
N LEU A 191 -17.93 10.14 15.70
CA LEU A 191 -17.70 9.71 17.08
C LEU A 191 -18.78 10.19 18.06
N ASP A 192 -19.29 11.42 17.87
CA ASP A 192 -20.31 12.02 18.73
C ASP A 192 -21.69 11.38 18.52
N GLU A 193 -21.98 10.93 17.29
CA GLU A 193 -23.22 10.25 16.93
C GLU A 193 -23.25 8.78 17.36
N PHE A 194 -22.08 8.18 17.59
CA PHE A 194 -21.94 6.73 17.80
C PHE A 194 -22.82 6.20 18.94
N ALA A 195 -22.97 6.94 20.04
CA ALA A 195 -23.79 6.51 21.17
C ALA A 195 -25.27 6.35 20.78
N LEU A 196 -25.80 7.27 19.98
CA LEU A 196 -27.17 7.22 19.45
C LEU A 196 -27.29 6.13 18.40
N TYR A 197 -26.37 6.09 17.43
CA TYR A 197 -26.35 5.07 16.38
C TYR A 197 -26.35 3.65 16.94
N ARG A 198 -25.51 3.37 17.94
CA ARG A 198 -25.46 2.06 18.61
C ARG A 198 -26.79 1.65 19.26
N SER A 199 -27.60 2.61 19.69
CA SER A 199 -28.89 2.35 20.35
C SER A 199 -30.07 2.27 19.37
N ALA A 200 -30.01 3.02 18.27
CA ALA A 200 -31.08 3.15 17.29
C ALA A 200 -30.49 3.38 15.88
N PRO A 201 -29.86 2.35 15.28
CA PRO A 201 -29.14 2.53 14.03
C PRO A 201 -30.08 2.82 12.85
N ASP A 202 -31.32 2.32 12.89
CA ASP A 202 -32.35 2.61 11.87
C ASP A 202 -32.66 4.12 11.76
N ALA A 203 -32.48 4.89 12.84
CA ALA A 203 -32.68 6.34 12.83
C ALA A 203 -31.62 7.08 11.99
N PHE A 204 -30.52 6.42 11.64
CA PHE A 204 -29.42 6.97 10.85
C PHE A 204 -29.47 6.56 9.37
N ALA A 205 -30.45 5.76 8.94
CA ALA A 205 -30.50 5.23 7.57
C ALA A 205 -30.37 6.33 6.50
N VAL A 206 -31.07 7.45 6.67
CA VAL A 206 -31.00 8.60 5.75
C VAL A 206 -29.60 9.24 5.78
N THR A 207 -29.09 9.54 6.98
CA THR A 207 -27.77 10.17 7.16
C THR A 207 -26.63 9.32 6.59
N VAL A 208 -26.67 8.01 6.80
CA VAL A 208 -25.67 7.08 6.25
C VAL A 208 -25.78 7.03 4.73
N ALA A 209 -26.98 6.93 4.16
CA ALA A 209 -27.18 6.91 2.72
C ALA A 209 -26.68 8.22 2.06
N GLU A 210 -26.96 9.37 2.65
CA GLU A 210 -26.48 10.68 2.18
C GLU A 210 -24.95 10.76 2.21
N ARG A 211 -24.32 10.39 3.33
CA ARG A 211 -22.86 10.40 3.46
C ARG A 211 -22.17 9.40 2.54
N ARG A 212 -22.81 8.25 2.29
CA ARG A 212 -22.34 7.25 1.32
C ARG A 212 -22.36 7.82 -0.10
N ALA A 213 -23.46 8.43 -0.50
CA ALA A 213 -23.57 9.09 -1.81
C ALA A 213 -22.54 10.21 -1.98
N ILE A 214 -22.32 11.03 -0.94
CA ILE A 214 -21.27 12.06 -0.95
C ILE A 214 -19.89 11.42 -1.13
N ARG A 215 -19.58 10.34 -0.41
CA ARG A 215 -18.30 9.64 -0.56
C ARG A 215 -18.11 9.10 -1.97
N GLU A 216 -19.13 8.50 -2.56
CA GLU A 216 -19.09 7.98 -3.93
C GLU A 216 -18.81 9.09 -4.94
N GLN A 217 -19.47 10.24 -4.80
CA GLN A 217 -19.20 11.43 -5.63
C GLN A 217 -17.77 11.95 -5.46
N LEU A 218 -17.27 12.03 -4.22
CA LEU A 218 -15.92 12.53 -3.94
C LEU A 218 -14.82 11.60 -4.45
N LEU A 219 -15.07 10.29 -4.55
CA LEU A 219 -14.11 9.33 -5.12
C LEU A 219 -13.86 9.55 -6.62
N GLU A 220 -14.77 10.24 -7.31
CA GLU A 220 -14.63 10.59 -8.73
C GLU A 220 -13.83 11.88 -8.94
N LEU A 221 -13.45 12.57 -7.87
CA LEU A 221 -12.82 13.90 -7.91
C LEU A 221 -11.41 13.89 -7.28
N GLU A 222 -10.52 14.70 -7.83
CA GLU A 222 -9.21 14.97 -7.25
C GLU A 222 -9.28 16.23 -6.38
N PRO A 223 -9.05 16.13 -5.06
CA PRO A 223 -9.03 17.30 -4.19
C PRO A 223 -7.83 18.21 -4.51
N PRO A 224 -7.96 19.52 -4.28
CA PRO A 224 -6.83 20.44 -4.47
C PRO A 224 -5.68 20.06 -3.55
N PHE A 225 -4.49 19.89 -4.13
CA PHE A 225 -3.29 19.49 -3.37
C PHE A 225 -2.91 20.50 -2.27
N CYS A 226 -3.12 21.79 -2.53
CA CYS A 226 -3.00 22.86 -1.55
C CYS A 226 -4.07 23.93 -1.77
N PHE A 227 -4.49 24.58 -0.70
CA PHE A 227 -5.37 25.74 -0.71
C PHE A 227 -4.95 26.70 0.41
N GLU A 228 -5.33 27.97 0.29
CA GLU A 228 -5.06 29.01 1.28
C GLU A 228 -6.38 29.63 1.75
N GLY A 229 -6.61 29.67 3.06
CA GLY A 229 -7.84 30.17 3.65
C GLY A 229 -9.00 29.18 3.55
N GLU A 230 -9.62 29.10 2.38
CA GLU A 230 -10.82 28.28 2.13
C GLU A 230 -10.56 27.19 1.10
N LEU A 231 -11.09 26.00 1.36
CA LEU A 231 -11.06 24.88 0.42
C LEU A 231 -12.01 25.21 -0.74
N PRO A 232 -11.55 25.18 -2.01
CA PRO A 232 -12.42 25.35 -3.15
C PRO A 232 -13.65 24.43 -3.07
N PRO A 233 -14.85 24.94 -3.41
CA PRO A 233 -16.06 24.13 -3.51
C PRO A 233 -15.85 22.87 -4.37
N VAL A 234 -16.52 21.77 -4.00
CA VAL A 234 -16.35 20.45 -4.63
C VAL A 234 -16.68 20.45 -6.12
N ASP A 235 -17.62 21.30 -6.56
CA ASP A 235 -17.98 21.48 -7.97
C ASP A 235 -16.87 22.11 -8.83
N GLN A 236 -15.80 22.62 -8.20
CA GLN A 236 -14.61 23.15 -8.88
C GLN A 236 -13.47 22.13 -8.94
N TRP A 237 -13.64 20.95 -8.33
CA TRP A 237 -12.61 19.91 -8.34
C TRP A 237 -12.57 19.22 -9.70
N HIS A 238 -11.38 18.76 -10.10
CA HIS A 238 -11.20 18.05 -11.37
C HIS A 238 -11.55 16.57 -11.21
N GLY A 239 -11.97 15.90 -12.28
CA GLY A 239 -12.18 14.46 -12.26
C GLY A 239 -10.89 13.69 -11.94
N ALA A 240 -10.96 12.70 -11.04
CA ALA A 240 -9.86 11.83 -10.65
C ALA A 240 -9.36 10.93 -11.80
N THR A 241 -10.15 10.79 -12.86
CA THR A 241 -9.73 10.12 -14.10
C THR A 241 -9.33 11.16 -15.15
N PRO A 242 -8.24 10.95 -15.90
CA PRO A 242 -7.81 11.87 -16.97
C PRO A 242 -8.76 12.00 -18.18
N ARG A 243 -10.00 11.51 -18.07
CA ARG A 243 -10.99 11.45 -19.15
C ARG A 243 -11.77 12.74 -19.32
N ASP A 244 -11.77 13.61 -18.31
CA ASP A 244 -12.51 14.87 -18.38
C ASP A 244 -11.69 15.98 -19.04
N GLU A 245 -12.16 16.43 -20.20
CA GLU A 245 -11.59 17.52 -21.01
C GLU A 245 -11.55 18.86 -20.25
N SER A 246 -12.28 18.96 -19.14
CA SER A 246 -12.34 20.06 -18.18
C SER A 246 -11.08 20.20 -17.31
N GLY A 247 -10.25 19.15 -17.23
CA GLY A 247 -9.05 19.07 -16.41
C GLY A 247 -7.74 19.10 -17.21
N GLY A 248 -7.59 20.02 -18.16
CA GLY A 248 -6.28 20.60 -18.54
C GLY A 248 -5.15 19.72 -19.11
N SER A 249 -5.29 18.40 -19.23
CA SER A 249 -4.23 17.57 -19.80
C SER A 249 -4.46 17.42 -21.31
N LYS A 250 -3.90 18.35 -22.10
CA LYS A 250 -3.89 18.27 -23.56
C LYS A 250 -3.44 16.86 -23.98
N ARG A 251 -4.19 16.20 -24.88
CA ARG A 251 -3.75 14.94 -25.50
C ARG A 251 -2.32 15.11 -25.98
N VAL A 252 -1.42 14.31 -25.42
CA VAL A 252 0.00 14.38 -25.70
C VAL A 252 0.27 13.86 -27.10
N THR A 253 1.09 14.58 -27.86
CA THR A 253 1.46 14.17 -29.22
C THR A 253 2.75 13.37 -29.20
N ALA A 254 2.93 12.50 -30.20
CA ALA A 254 4.16 11.74 -30.35
C ALA A 254 5.36 12.70 -30.49
N GLY A 255 6.39 12.52 -29.67
CA GLY A 255 7.56 13.40 -29.61
C GLY A 255 7.46 14.53 -28.57
N GLN A 256 6.31 14.71 -27.93
CA GLN A 256 6.16 15.64 -26.82
C GLN A 256 6.95 15.15 -25.59
N VAL A 257 7.69 16.06 -24.97
CA VAL A 257 8.41 15.80 -23.70
C VAL A 257 7.48 16.16 -22.55
N LEU A 258 7.20 15.19 -21.67
CA LEU A 258 6.47 15.43 -20.44
C LEU A 258 7.44 15.80 -19.32
N THR A 259 7.13 16.87 -18.58
CA THR A 259 7.94 17.32 -17.45
C THR A 259 7.33 16.85 -16.13
N GLY A 260 8.18 16.46 -15.19
CA GLY A 260 7.78 16.03 -13.86
C GLY A 260 8.93 16.12 -12.87
N THR A 261 8.68 15.72 -11.63
CA THR A 261 9.68 15.71 -10.58
C THR A 261 10.58 14.47 -10.71
N GLY A 262 11.89 14.67 -10.76
CA GLY A 262 12.84 13.56 -10.83
C GLY A 262 12.84 12.73 -9.54
N GLY A 263 12.40 11.47 -9.62
CA GLY A 263 12.36 10.55 -8.48
C GLY A 263 13.63 9.71 -8.27
N SER A 264 14.33 9.35 -9.36
CA SER A 264 15.58 8.58 -9.33
C SER A 264 16.51 9.01 -10.46
N PRO A 265 17.83 9.13 -10.23
CA PRO A 265 18.78 9.43 -11.30
C PRO A 265 18.91 8.27 -12.28
N GLY A 266 18.99 8.58 -13.58
CA GLY A 266 19.20 7.60 -14.65
C GLY A 266 18.47 7.97 -15.93
N LEU A 267 18.82 7.31 -17.03
CA LEU A 267 18.10 7.38 -18.30
C LEU A 267 17.80 5.96 -18.77
N VAL A 268 16.53 5.65 -19.00
CA VAL A 268 16.06 4.34 -19.46
C VAL A 268 15.06 4.55 -20.59
N ARG A 269 15.04 3.64 -21.57
CA ARG A 269 14.04 3.60 -22.65
C ARG A 269 13.37 2.23 -22.65
N GLY A 270 12.05 2.22 -22.67
CA GLY A 270 11.25 0.99 -22.68
C GLY A 270 9.78 1.27 -23.02
N ARG A 271 8.98 0.22 -23.04
CA ARG A 271 7.52 0.33 -23.21
C ARG A 271 6.89 0.77 -21.89
N ALA A 272 6.15 1.88 -21.90
CA ALA A 272 5.33 2.29 -20.75
C ALA A 272 4.10 1.38 -20.62
N ARG A 273 3.75 1.02 -19.38
CA ARG A 273 2.49 0.35 -19.04
C ARG A 273 1.78 1.22 -18.01
N ALA A 274 0.51 1.58 -18.28
CA ALA A 274 -0.33 2.32 -17.35
C ALA A 274 -1.15 1.29 -16.58
N VAL A 275 -0.81 1.09 -15.30
CA VAL A 275 -1.49 0.15 -14.40
C VAL A 275 -2.23 0.99 -13.36
N LEU A 276 -3.56 0.92 -13.37
CA LEU A 276 -4.41 1.61 -12.41
C LEU A 276 -4.84 0.69 -11.27
N ASP A 277 -4.91 -0.62 -11.53
CA ASP A 277 -5.20 -1.66 -10.56
C ASP A 277 -4.12 -2.75 -10.65
N PRO A 278 -3.41 -3.08 -9.56
CA PRO A 278 -2.42 -4.17 -9.55
C PRO A 278 -3.00 -5.55 -9.95
N SER A 279 -4.31 -5.74 -9.80
CA SER A 279 -5.01 -6.96 -10.21
C SER A 279 -5.37 -6.98 -11.70
N ASP A 280 -5.35 -5.82 -12.39
CA ASP A 280 -5.63 -5.66 -13.83
C ASP A 280 -4.58 -4.78 -14.57
N PRO A 281 -3.38 -5.32 -14.89
CA PRO A 281 -2.25 -4.54 -15.44
C PRO A 281 -1.88 -4.78 -16.92
#